data_AF-A0A1Y1MPT7-F1
#
_entry.id   AF-A0A1Y1MPT7-F1
#
_cell.length_a   1.000
_cell.length_b   1.000
_cell.length_c   1.000
_cell.angle_alpha   90.00
_cell.angle_beta   90.00
_cell.angle_gamma   90.00
#
_symmetry.space_group_name_H-M   'P 1'
#
loop_
_entity.id
_entity.type
_entity.pdbx_description
1 polymer ?
#
loop_
_entity_poly.entity_id
_entity_poly.type
_entity_poly.pdbx_seq_one_letter_code
_entity_poly.pdbx_strand_id
1 'polypeptide(L)'
;YANVYLRDALYVPDLRTNLLSVGKITRNGFEVTFRKDDAVIIDTSGNVKLRANRIGELYFINEKPTVNRCNLKRDFACSVTEGAKQFEIWHRRLGHLNFKDMKSVIGNDFVLGLEKLKNVKVDALECKVCIQGKFTRTPFQKKSDRISEI
;
A
#
# COMPACT_ATOMS: atom_id res chain seq x y z
N TYR A 1 -20.24 17.04 15.08
CA TYR A 1 -19.20 17.01 14.03
C TYR A 1 -19.89 16.79 12.69
N ALA A 2 -19.70 17.69 11.74
CA ALA A 2 -20.41 17.66 10.46
C ALA A 2 -19.53 17.01 9.39
N ASN A 3 -20.08 16.04 8.67
CA ASN A 3 -19.35 15.21 7.73
C ASN A 3 -19.19 15.91 6.37
N VAL A 4 -18.00 15.81 5.76
CA VAL A 4 -17.78 16.18 4.35
C VAL A 4 -18.02 14.95 3.49
N TYR A 5 -19.04 15.00 2.63
CA TYR A 5 -19.35 13.90 1.71
C TYR A 5 -18.83 14.23 0.31
N LEU A 6 -17.91 13.41 -0.19
CA LEU A 6 -17.43 13.47 -1.57
C LEU A 6 -18.16 12.42 -2.41
N ARG A 7 -18.87 12.86 -3.45
CA ARG A 7 -19.59 11.99 -4.38
C ARG A 7 -18.72 11.71 -5.61
N ASP A 8 -18.85 10.50 -6.15
CA ASP A 8 -18.13 10.04 -7.34
C ASP A 8 -16.61 10.23 -7.23
N ALA A 9 -16.06 9.89 -6.06
CA ALA A 9 -14.63 9.86 -5.78
C ALA A 9 -14.19 8.41 -5.58
N LEU A 10 -13.06 8.03 -6.18
CA LEU A 10 -12.49 6.71 -5.97
C LEU A 10 -11.94 6.61 -4.55
N TYR A 11 -12.54 5.74 -3.73
CA TYR A 11 -12.05 5.42 -2.39
C TYR A 11 -11.41 4.04 -2.42
N VAL A 12 -10.14 3.95 -2.02
CA VAL A 12 -9.40 2.69 -1.98
C VAL A 12 -9.01 2.41 -0.52
N PRO A 13 -9.77 1.57 0.20
CA PRO A 13 -9.54 1.33 1.63
C PRO A 13 -8.19 0.63 1.91
N ASP A 14 -7.66 -0.12 0.94
CA ASP A 14 -6.39 -0.84 1.09
C ASP A 14 -5.15 0.07 0.95
N LEU A 15 -5.31 1.30 0.44
CA LEU A 15 -4.22 2.27 0.41
C LEU A 15 -3.95 2.79 1.81
N ARG A 16 -2.67 2.82 2.19
CA ARG A 16 -2.21 3.37 3.48
C ARG A 16 -2.69 4.81 3.69
N THR A 17 -2.75 5.59 2.63
CA THR A 17 -3.22 6.98 2.61
C THR A 17 -4.04 7.21 1.35
N ASN A 18 -5.24 7.78 1.49
CA ASN A 18 -6.05 8.21 0.36
C ASN A 18 -5.74 9.67 0.00
N LEU A 19 -5.91 10.02 -1.28
CA LEU A 19 -5.80 11.40 -1.76
C LEU A 19 -7.21 12.02 -1.83
N LEU A 20 -7.36 13.24 -1.33
CA LEU A 20 -8.61 14.00 -1.50
C LEU A 20 -8.50 14.94 -2.71
N SER A 21 -9.47 14.83 -3.62
CA SER A 21 -9.54 15.72 -4.77
C SER A 21 -10.12 17.09 -4.36
N VAL A 22 -9.27 18.13 -4.40
CA VAL A 22 -9.69 19.52 -4.18
C VAL A 22 -10.82 19.91 -5.14
N GLY A 23 -10.73 19.52 -6.41
CA GLY A 23 -11.79 19.81 -7.39
C GLY A 23 -13.14 19.13 -7.08
N LYS A 24 -13.15 17.97 -6.39
CA LYS A 24 -14.39 17.35 -5.90
C LYS A 24 -14.94 18.10 -4.68
N ILE A 25 -14.06 18.54 -3.78
CA ILE A 25 -14.43 19.33 -2.60
C ILE A 25 -15.09 20.65 -3.04
N THR A 26 -14.46 21.39 -3.95
CA THR A 26 -14.97 22.70 -4.40
C THR A 26 -16.25 22.60 -5.22
N ARG A 27 -16.40 21.57 -6.06
CA ARG A 27 -17.68 21.29 -6.75
C ARG A 27 -18.84 20.99 -5.79
N ASN A 28 -18.54 20.49 -4.59
CA ASN A 28 -19.54 20.23 -3.56
C ASN A 28 -19.85 21.47 -2.69
N GLY A 29 -19.37 22.66 -3.09
CA GLY A 29 -19.68 23.93 -2.41
C GLY A 29 -18.82 24.24 -1.19
N PHE A 30 -17.75 23.47 -0.94
CA PHE A 30 -16.80 23.75 0.12
C PHE A 30 -15.62 24.59 -0.39
N GLU A 31 -15.10 25.46 0.47
CA GLU A 31 -13.86 26.18 0.20
C GLU A 31 -12.66 25.38 0.75
N VAL A 32 -11.55 25.37 0.00
CA VAL A 32 -10.27 24.83 0.47
C VAL A 32 -9.24 25.96 0.51
N THR A 33 -8.75 26.26 1.71
CA THR A 33 -7.74 27.30 1.91
C THR A 33 -6.41 26.65 2.31
N PHE A 34 -5.38 26.81 1.49
CA PHE A 34 -4.00 26.41 1.82
C PHE A 34 -3.23 27.58 2.42
N ARG A 35 -2.51 27.33 3.51
CA ARG A 35 -1.65 28.29 4.19
C ARG A 35 -0.27 27.68 4.37
N LYS A 36 0.69 28.47 4.88
CA LYS A 36 2.09 28.04 5.03
C LYS A 36 2.25 26.70 5.76
N ASP A 37 1.49 26.51 6.85
CA ASP A 37 1.66 25.41 7.80
C ASP A 37 0.42 24.50 7.92
N ASP A 38 -0.73 24.94 7.42
CA ASP A 38 -1.99 24.19 7.48
C ASP A 38 -2.88 24.41 6.25
N ALA A 39 -3.88 23.55 6.11
CA ALA A 39 -4.97 23.74 5.17
C ALA A 39 -6.30 23.45 5.85
N VAL A 40 -7.34 24.19 5.47
CA VAL A 40 -8.69 24.05 6.03
C VAL A 40 -9.72 23.87 4.93
N ILE A 41 -10.74 23.05 5.22
CA ILE A 41 -11.93 22.90 4.38
C ILE A 41 -13.10 23.54 5.13
N ILE A 42 -13.76 24.50 4.50
CA ILE A 42 -14.79 25.36 5.10
C ILE A 42 -16.11 25.14 4.37
N ASP A 43 -17.22 25.05 5.11
CA ASP A 43 -18.56 25.01 4.50
C ASP A 43 -19.06 26.38 4.05
N THR A 44 -20.18 26.40 3.33
CA THR A 44 -20.83 27.63 2.87
C THR A 44 -21.24 28.59 3.99
N SER A 45 -21.30 28.11 5.24
CA SER A 45 -21.64 28.90 6.42
C SER A 45 -20.40 29.41 7.16
N GLY A 46 -19.19 29.19 6.62
CA GLY A 46 -17.93 29.63 7.22
C GLY A 46 -17.38 28.70 8.31
N ASN A 47 -17.98 27.52 8.53
CA ASN A 47 -17.51 26.58 9.54
C ASN A 47 -16.42 25.68 8.99
N VAL A 48 -15.32 25.56 9.74
CA VAL A 48 -14.25 24.59 9.45
C VAL A 48 -14.78 23.16 9.63
N LYS A 49 -14.72 22.35 8.57
CA LYS A 49 -15.08 20.92 8.60
C LYS A 49 -13.88 20.01 8.76
N LEU A 50 -12.77 20.32 8.09
CA LEU A 50 -11.54 19.54 8.14
C LEU A 50 -10.33 20.46 8.31
N ARG A 51 -9.33 19.97 9.04
CA ARG A 51 -8.01 20.61 9.17
C ARG A 51 -6.93 19.62 8.76
N ALA A 52 -5.96 20.10 7.99
CA ALA A 52 -4.79 19.36 7.59
C ALA A 52 -3.52 20.11 7.98
N ASN A 53 -2.54 19.41 8.55
CA ASN A 53 -1.24 19.97 8.85
C ASN A 53 -0.27 19.72 7.71
N ARG A 54 0.59 20.68 7.42
CA ARG A 54 1.67 20.50 6.44
C ARG A 54 2.82 19.71 7.06
N ILE A 55 3.27 18.67 6.37
CA ILE A 55 4.47 17.89 6.67
C ILE A 55 5.27 17.77 5.38
N GLY A 56 6.39 18.51 5.30
CA GLY A 56 7.12 18.68 4.04
C GLY A 56 6.28 19.42 3.01
N GLU A 57 6.13 18.85 1.81
CA GLU A 57 5.33 19.42 0.72
C GLU A 57 3.88 18.89 0.66
N LEU A 58 3.44 18.15 1.68
CA LEU A 58 2.12 17.52 1.71
C LEU A 58 1.29 17.98 2.91
N TYR A 59 -0.04 18.00 2.74
CA TYR A 59 -0.99 18.32 3.80
C TYR A 59 -1.73 17.06 4.24
N PHE A 60 -1.67 16.74 5.54
CA PHE A 60 -2.26 15.54 6.12
C PHE A 60 -3.46 15.91 7.00
N ILE A 61 -4.62 15.33 6.69
CA ILE A 61 -5.84 15.52 7.50
C ILE A 61 -5.65 14.82 8.85
N ASN A 62 -5.81 15.58 9.94
CA ASN A 62 -5.60 15.11 11.31
C ASN A 62 -6.85 14.46 11.93
N GLU A 63 -7.67 13.80 11.13
CA GLU A 63 -8.83 13.09 11.66
C GLU A 63 -8.51 11.62 11.84
N LYS A 64 -8.83 11.11 13.04
CA LYS A 64 -8.81 9.66 13.29
C LYS A 64 -9.92 9.06 12.42
N PRO A 65 -9.61 8.16 11.48
CA PRO A 65 -10.65 7.51 10.72
C PRO A 65 -11.58 6.77 11.69
N THR A 66 -12.86 7.14 11.74
CA THR A 66 -13.93 6.28 12.27
C THR A 66 -14.22 5.18 11.24
N VAL A 67 -13.17 4.48 10.84
CA VAL A 67 -13.33 3.23 10.11
C VAL A 67 -13.83 2.27 11.17
N ASN A 68 -15.12 1.92 11.11
CA ASN A 68 -15.58 0.64 11.62
C ASN A 68 -14.60 -0.37 11.06
N ARG A 69 -13.66 -0.82 11.89
CA ARG A 69 -12.69 -1.84 11.52
C ARG A 69 -13.48 -3.12 11.36
N CYS A 70 -14.19 -3.25 10.26
CA CYS A 70 -14.64 -4.52 9.75
C CYS A 70 -13.36 -5.29 9.42
N ASN A 71 -12.84 -5.96 10.45
CA ASN A 71 -12.02 -7.15 10.42
C ASN A 71 -11.08 -7.28 9.22
N LEU A 72 -10.26 -6.26 8.95
CA LEU A 72 -8.92 -6.53 8.47
C LEU A 72 -8.18 -7.10 9.66
N LYS A 73 -8.46 -8.38 9.97
CA LYS A 73 -7.52 -9.19 10.70
C LYS A 73 -6.21 -9.01 9.93
N ARG A 74 -5.22 -8.38 10.57
CA ARG A 74 -3.83 -8.68 10.26
C ARG A 74 -3.71 -10.17 10.55
N ASP A 75 -4.02 -11.01 9.56
CA ASP A 75 -3.84 -12.47 9.59
C ASP A 75 -2.34 -12.80 9.49
N PHE A 76 -1.53 -12.10 10.26
CA PHE A 76 -0.14 -12.42 10.49
C PHE A 76 0.26 -11.90 11.88
N ALA A 77 -0.48 -12.37 12.89
CA ALA A 77 0.05 -12.50 14.24
C ALA A 77 0.76 -13.86 14.37
N CYS A 78 1.69 -14.15 13.46
CA CYS A 78 2.84 -14.97 13.84
C CYS A 78 3.84 -14.03 14.51
N SER A 79 4.58 -14.53 15.49
CA SER A 79 5.70 -13.81 16.10
C SER A 79 6.79 -13.59 15.03
N VAL A 80 6.58 -12.60 14.14
CA VAL A 80 7.51 -12.26 13.09
C VAL A 80 8.64 -11.47 13.74
N THR A 81 9.82 -12.06 13.75
CA THR A 81 11.03 -11.42 14.27
C THR A 81 11.27 -10.09 13.56
N GLU A 82 11.89 -9.13 14.25
CA GLU A 82 12.16 -7.82 13.65
C GLU A 82 12.97 -7.93 12.34
N GLY A 83 13.90 -8.89 12.27
CA GLY A 83 14.65 -9.18 11.05
C GLY A 83 13.78 -9.67 9.87
N ALA A 84 12.74 -10.46 10.13
CA ALA A 84 11.82 -10.93 9.09
C ALA A 84 11.00 -9.78 8.48
N LYS A 85 10.58 -8.80 9.30
CA LYS A 85 9.91 -7.58 8.79
C LYS A 85 10.84 -6.74 7.92
N GLN A 86 12.09 -6.59 8.33
CA GLN A 86 13.09 -5.85 7.55
C GLN A 86 13.36 -6.54 6.20
N PHE A 87 13.44 -7.87 6.19
CA PHE A 87 13.55 -8.63 4.94
C PHE A 87 12.37 -8.39 4.00
N GLU A 88 11.14 -8.37 4.52
CA GLU A 88 9.95 -8.10 3.70
C GLU A 88 9.97 -6.68 3.10
N ILE A 89 10.42 -5.68 3.86
CA ILE A 89 10.56 -4.29 3.38
C ILE A 89 11.55 -4.23 2.21
N TRP A 90 12.73 -4.83 2.39
CA TRP A 90 13.77 -4.81 1.36
C TRP A 90 13.42 -5.67 0.15
N HIS A 91 12.76 -6.80 0.34
CA HIS A 91 12.18 -7.60 -0.74
C HIS A 91 11.29 -6.74 -1.65
N ARG A 92 10.40 -5.91 -1.09
CA ARG A 92 9.54 -5.01 -1.85
C ARG A 92 10.34 -3.89 -2.54
N ARG A 93 11.31 -3.28 -1.84
CA ARG A 93 12.17 -2.21 -2.39
C ARG A 93 13.03 -2.69 -3.55
N LEU A 94 13.48 -3.94 -3.52
CA LEU A 94 14.31 -4.58 -4.56
C LEU A 94 13.46 -5.22 -5.67
N GLY A 95 12.22 -4.76 -5.86
CA GLY A 95 11.37 -5.24 -6.95
C GLY A 95 10.97 -6.71 -6.82
N HIS A 96 10.69 -7.16 -5.60
CA HIS A 96 10.25 -8.52 -5.31
C HIS A 96 11.30 -9.62 -5.57
N LEU A 97 12.58 -9.30 -5.35
CA LEU A 97 13.70 -10.25 -5.40
C LEU A 97 13.44 -11.48 -4.50
N ASN A 98 13.80 -12.68 -4.96
CA ASN A 98 13.62 -13.90 -4.17
C ASN A 98 14.30 -13.78 -2.79
N PHE A 99 13.62 -14.20 -1.72
CA PHE A 99 14.16 -14.11 -0.36
C PHE A 99 15.48 -14.88 -0.17
N LYS A 100 15.66 -16.02 -0.86
CA LYS A 100 16.91 -16.80 -0.84
C LYS A 100 18.05 -16.06 -1.54
N ASP A 101 17.78 -15.47 -2.70
CA ASP A 101 18.77 -14.68 -3.44
C ASP A 101 19.17 -13.45 -2.65
N MET A 102 18.20 -12.74 -2.07
CA MET A 102 18.45 -11.61 -1.18
C MET A 102 19.30 -12.01 0.03
N LYS A 103 19.02 -13.16 0.67
CA LYS A 103 19.83 -13.70 1.76
C LYS A 103 21.25 -14.03 1.31
N SER A 104 21.42 -14.60 0.12
CA SER A 104 22.73 -14.90 -0.46
C SER A 104 23.54 -13.63 -0.68
N VAL A 105 22.96 -12.60 -1.29
CA VAL A 105 23.64 -11.34 -1.56
C VAL A 105 24.05 -10.62 -0.26
N ILE A 106 23.20 -10.63 0.76
CA ILE A 106 23.52 -10.08 2.09
C ILE A 106 24.59 -10.92 2.80
N GLY A 107 24.52 -12.25 2.70
CA GLY A 107 25.46 -13.17 3.32
C GLY A 107 26.87 -13.08 2.74
N ASN A 108 26.97 -12.81 1.43
CA ASN A 108 28.23 -12.66 0.70
C ASN A 108 28.80 -11.22 0.71
N ASP A 109 28.25 -10.32 1.53
CA ASP A 109 28.73 -8.93 1.66
C ASP A 109 28.70 -8.11 0.36
N PHE A 110 27.81 -8.45 -0.58
CA PHE A 110 27.63 -7.70 -1.83
C PHE A 110 26.77 -6.44 -1.67
N VAL A 111 26.17 -6.22 -0.49
CA VAL A 111 25.32 -5.07 -0.18
C VAL A 111 25.73 -4.48 1.16
N LEU A 112 25.95 -3.17 1.18
CA LEU A 112 26.26 -2.39 2.38
C LEU A 112 24.97 -1.98 3.11
N GLY A 113 25.02 -1.96 4.45
CA GLY A 113 23.94 -1.48 5.31
C GLY A 113 22.87 -2.52 5.68
N LEU A 114 23.02 -3.77 5.24
CA LEU A 114 22.10 -4.89 5.55
C LEU A 114 22.74 -5.99 6.39
N GLU A 115 23.91 -5.73 6.99
CA GLU A 115 24.72 -6.73 7.70
C GLU A 115 23.96 -7.35 8.89
N LYS A 116 23.08 -6.54 9.52
CA LYS A 116 22.20 -6.98 10.63
C LYS A 116 21.21 -8.07 10.22
N LEU A 117 21.01 -8.29 8.92
CA LEU A 117 20.04 -9.25 8.39
C LEU A 117 20.68 -10.61 8.03
N LYS A 118 22.00 -10.77 8.07
CA LYS A 118 22.70 -12.01 7.68
C LYS A 118 22.14 -13.29 8.31
N ASN A 119 21.78 -13.22 9.59
CA ASN A 119 21.36 -14.39 10.38
C ASN A 119 19.84 -14.61 10.41
N VAL A 120 19.06 -13.86 9.63
CA VAL A 120 17.60 -14.01 9.59
C VAL A 120 17.23 -15.27 8.82
N LYS A 121 16.30 -16.06 9.38
CA LYS A 121 15.68 -17.19 8.68
C LYS A 121 14.62 -16.67 7.71
N VAL A 122 14.71 -17.08 6.45
CA VAL A 122 13.83 -16.58 5.37
C VAL A 122 12.87 -17.64 4.84
N ASP A 123 13.01 -18.89 5.26
CA ASP A 123 12.25 -20.02 4.68
C ASP A 123 10.75 -19.96 4.99
N ALA A 124 10.36 -19.26 6.06
CA ALA A 124 8.98 -19.02 6.43
C ALA A 124 8.41 -17.69 5.88
N LEU A 125 9.18 -16.95 5.07
CA LEU A 125 8.72 -15.69 4.49
C LEU A 125 7.97 -15.94 3.19
N GLU A 126 6.73 -15.48 3.14
CA GLU A 126 5.87 -15.60 1.98
C GLU A 126 5.42 -14.22 1.50
N CYS A 127 5.42 -14.03 0.18
CA CYS A 127 4.85 -12.84 -0.45
C CYS A 127 3.72 -13.27 -1.38
N LYS A 128 2.47 -13.00 -0.99
CA LYS A 128 1.27 -13.37 -1.75
C LYS A 128 1.32 -12.87 -3.21
N VAL A 129 1.77 -11.64 -3.42
CA VAL A 129 1.89 -11.02 -4.75
C VAL A 129 2.92 -11.77 -5.61
N CYS A 130 4.08 -12.13 -5.03
CA CYS A 130 5.09 -12.93 -5.74
C CYS A 130 4.57 -14.31 -6.11
N ILE A 131 3.87 -14.97 -5.19
CA ILE A 131 3.30 -16.29 -5.42
C ILE A 131 2.33 -16.20 -6.61
N GLN A 132 1.36 -15.28 -6.55
CA GLN A 132 0.38 -15.07 -7.62
C GLN A 132 1.01 -14.66 -8.95
N GLY A 133 2.03 -13.79 -8.93
CA GLY A 133 2.71 -13.31 -10.14
C GLY A 133 3.67 -14.32 -10.76
N LYS A 134 4.20 -15.27 -9.97
CA LYS A 134 5.13 -16.32 -10.44
C LYS A 134 4.43 -17.66 -10.70
N PHE A 135 3.11 -17.74 -10.55
CA PHE A 135 2.36 -18.91 -10.96
C PHE A 135 2.57 -19.13 -12.46
N THR A 136 3.20 -20.25 -12.82
CA THR A 136 3.26 -20.67 -14.20
C THR A 136 1.87 -21.08 -14.64
N ARG A 137 1.44 -20.55 -15.78
CA ARG A 137 0.24 -21.02 -16.44
C ARG A 137 0.42 -22.49 -16.78
N THR A 138 -0.58 -23.32 -16.49
CA THR A 138 -0.55 -24.73 -16.86
C THR A 138 -0.36 -24.87 -18.37
N PRO A 139 0.38 -25.91 -18.83
CA PRO A 139 0.52 -26.16 -20.25
C PRO A 139 -0.86 -26.27 -20.91
N PHE A 140 -1.00 -25.69 -22.10
CA PHE A 140 -2.19 -25.92 -22.90
C PHE A 140 -2.31 -27.40 -23.22
N GLN A 141 -3.53 -27.93 -23.12
CA GLN A 141 -3.80 -29.28 -23.63
C GLN A 141 -3.50 -29.30 -25.12
N LYS A 142 -2.62 -30.21 -25.55
CA LYS A 142 -2.41 -30.48 -26.98
C LYS A 142 -3.67 -31.18 -27.50
N LYS A 143 -4.63 -30.42 -28.01
CA LYS A 143 -5.63 -30.98 -28.94
C LYS A 143 -5.04 -30.91 -30.34
N SER A 144 -4.71 -32.06 -30.91
CA SER A 144 -4.51 -32.19 -32.35
C SER A 144 -5.74 -32.88 -32.92
N ASP A 145 -6.71 -32.10 -33.38
CA ASP A 145 -7.64 -32.62 -34.37
C ASP A 145 -7.00 -32.31 -35.72
N ARG A 146 -6.32 -33.30 -36.28
CA ARG A 146 -6.07 -33.29 -37.72
C ARG A 146 -7.43 -33.50 -38.36
N ILE A 147 -8.01 -32.43 -38.88
CA ILE A 147 -9.12 -32.54 -39.82
C ILE A 147 -8.56 -33.26 -41.05
N SER A 148 -8.90 -34.54 -41.20
CA SER A 148 -8.76 -35.23 -42.48
C SER A 148 -10.02 -34.94 -43.28
N GLU A 149 -9.92 -33.98 -44.20
CA GLU A 149 -10.89 -33.85 -45.29
C GLU A 149 -10.73 -35.05 -46.23
N ILE A 150 -11.78 -35.88 -46.33
CA ILE A 150 -12.20 -36.59 -47.55
C ILE A 150 -13.73 -36.59 -47.55
#